data_AF-A0A0G1TUC5-F1
#
_entry.id   AF-A0A0G1TUC5-F1
#
_cell.length_a   1.000
_cell.length_b   1.000
_cell.length_c   1.000
_cell.angle_alpha   90.00
_cell.angle_beta   90.00
_cell.angle_gamma   90.00
#
_symmetry.space_group_name_H-M   'P 1'
#
loop_
_entity.id
_entity.type
_entity.pdbx_description
1 polymer ?
#
loop_
_entity_poly.entity_id
_entity_poly.type
_entity_poly.pdbx_seq_one_letter_code
_entity_poly.pdbx_strand_id
1 'polypeptide(L)'
;MNARKILKSVGLNPSCSIFSLDNEEALDRLLEFMKEWELPIKVEKISKEDWETIFSSYADTISDYHPENDHQERGLFLRKKELFRKYGLAEDDITRLDFC
;
A
#
# COMPACT_ATOMS: atom_id res chain seq x y z
N MET A 1 -10.46 -8.53 -4.24
CA MET A 1 -10.43 -8.50 -2.75
C MET A 1 -11.37 -7.39 -2.28
N ASN A 2 -11.80 -7.37 -1.01
CA ASN A 2 -12.68 -6.32 -0.50
C ASN A 2 -11.95 -5.60 0.64
N ALA A 3 -11.53 -4.36 0.43
CA ALA A 3 -10.76 -3.57 1.39
C ALA A 3 -11.43 -3.54 2.77
N ARG A 4 -12.74 -3.25 2.79
CA ARG A 4 -13.51 -3.17 4.03
C ARG A 4 -13.45 -4.43 4.88
N LYS A 5 -13.52 -5.61 4.25
CA LYS A 5 -13.42 -6.90 4.96
C LYS A 5 -12.02 -7.10 5.55
N ILE A 6 -10.97 -6.74 4.81
CA ILE A 6 -9.58 -6.85 5.26
C ILE A 6 -9.36 -5.94 6.47
N LEU A 7 -9.74 -4.67 6.38
CA LEU A 7 -9.60 -3.68 7.46
C LEU A 7 -10.31 -4.15 8.73
N LYS A 8 -11.56 -4.60 8.60
CA LYS A 8 -12.32 -5.12 9.74
C LYS A 8 -11.67 -6.37 10.35
N SER A 9 -11.07 -7.24 9.53
CA SER A 9 -10.42 -8.47 10.01
C SER A 9 -9.21 -8.20 10.90
N VAL A 10 -8.53 -7.07 10.70
CA VAL A 10 -7.39 -6.61 11.51
C VAL A 10 -7.78 -5.54 12.54
N GLY A 11 -9.07 -5.24 12.70
CA GLY A 11 -9.56 -4.28 13.69
C GLY A 11 -9.31 -2.81 13.34
N LEU A 12 -9.21 -2.48 12.05
CA LEU A 12 -9.13 -1.10 11.55
C LEU A 12 -10.50 -0.59 11.11
N ASN A 13 -10.77 0.68 11.41
CA ASN A 13 -11.98 1.35 10.96
C ASN A 13 -11.84 1.77 9.49
N PRO A 14 -12.70 1.28 8.56
CA PRO A 14 -12.63 1.64 7.15
C PRO A 14 -12.81 3.14 6.88
N SER A 15 -13.56 3.85 7.72
CA SER A 15 -13.87 5.27 7.55
C SER A 15 -12.89 6.20 8.28
N CYS A 16 -11.76 5.66 8.80
CA CYS A 16 -10.72 6.52 9.37
C CYS A 16 -10.02 7.26 8.23
N SER A 17 -9.82 8.57 8.39
CA SER A 17 -9.22 9.39 7.35
C SER A 17 -7.70 9.23 7.32
N ILE A 18 -7.17 9.11 6.09
CA ILE A 18 -5.76 9.17 5.75
C ILE A 18 -5.61 10.35 4.78
N PHE A 19 -5.12 11.50 5.27
CA PHE A 19 -4.98 12.71 4.46
C PHE A 19 -6.30 13.11 3.77
N SER A 20 -6.39 12.97 2.44
CA SER A 20 -7.60 13.26 1.64
C SER A 20 -8.46 12.03 1.33
N LEU A 21 -8.06 10.85 1.80
CA LEU A 21 -8.75 9.57 1.59
C LEU A 21 -9.27 9.01 2.92
N ASP A 22 -10.03 7.93 2.87
CA ASP A 22 -10.25 7.05 4.02
C ASP A 22 -9.47 5.73 3.87
N ASN A 23 -9.40 4.93 4.95
CA ASN A 23 -8.71 3.64 4.95
C ASN A 23 -9.24 2.68 3.88
N GLU A 24 -10.55 2.72 3.58
CA GLU A 24 -11.16 1.86 2.57
C GLU A 24 -10.66 2.22 1.17
N GLU A 25 -10.74 3.50 0.81
CA GLU A 25 -10.27 4.02 -0.47
C GLU A 25 -8.76 3.83 -0.64
N ALA A 26 -7.98 4.12 0.40
CA ALA A 26 -6.53 3.92 0.37
C ALA A 26 -6.17 2.46 0.13
N LEU A 27 -6.84 1.52 0.81
CA LEU A 27 -6.59 0.10 0.61
C LEU A 27 -7.05 -0.37 -0.77
N ASP A 28 -8.20 0.08 -1.27
CA ASP A 28 -8.66 -0.31 -2.60
C ASP A 28 -7.65 0.12 -3.69
N ARG A 29 -7.11 1.35 -3.62
CA ARG A 29 -6.04 1.80 -4.53
C ARG A 29 -4.79 0.95 -4.45
N LEU A 30 -4.35 0.60 -3.23
CA LEU A 30 -3.20 -0.28 -3.05
C LEU A 30 -3.45 -1.68 -3.61
N LEU A 31 -4.66 -2.22 -3.47
CA LEU A 31 -5.04 -3.52 -4.03
C LEU A 31 -5.09 -3.50 -5.55
N GLU A 32 -5.58 -2.40 -6.15
CA GLU A 32 -5.56 -2.19 -7.60
C GLU A 32 -4.13 -2.15 -8.12
N PHE A 33 -3.25 -1.39 -7.46
CA PHE A 33 -1.84 -1.31 -7.82
C PHE A 33 -1.14 -2.67 -7.70
N MET A 34 -1.34 -3.40 -6.59
CA MET A 34 -0.79 -4.75 -6.43
C MET A 34 -1.25 -5.70 -7.54
N LYS A 35 -2.52 -5.58 -7.96
CA LYS A 35 -3.07 -6.41 -9.05
C LYS A 35 -2.49 -6.01 -10.41
N GLU A 36 -2.38 -4.72 -10.69
CA GLU A 36 -1.83 -4.20 -11.94
C GLU A 36 -0.37 -4.64 -12.15
N TRP A 37 0.42 -4.59 -11.09
CA TRP A 37 1.83 -4.95 -11.11
C TRP A 37 2.11 -6.43 -10.82
N GLU A 38 1.05 -7.21 -10.56
CA GLU A 38 1.09 -8.63 -10.18
C GLU A 38 1.97 -8.89 -8.94
N LEU A 39 1.93 -7.98 -7.96
CA LEU A 39 2.75 -8.07 -6.74
C LEU A 39 2.25 -9.22 -5.84
N PRO A 40 3.10 -10.19 -5.47
CA PRO A 40 2.71 -11.39 -4.74
C PRO A 40 2.59 -11.16 -3.21
N ILE A 41 1.93 -10.07 -2.82
CA ILE A 41 1.81 -9.64 -1.42
C ILE A 41 0.65 -10.36 -0.74
N LYS A 42 0.94 -10.99 0.40
CA LYS A 42 -0.03 -11.70 1.26
C LYS A 42 -0.74 -10.72 2.18
N VAL A 43 -1.61 -9.89 1.59
CA VAL A 43 -2.36 -8.82 2.25
C VAL A 43 -3.12 -9.30 3.49
N GLU A 44 -3.65 -10.52 3.46
CA GLU A 44 -4.36 -11.15 4.57
C GLU A 44 -3.49 -11.45 5.80
N LYS A 45 -2.17 -11.38 5.66
CA LYS A 45 -1.20 -11.62 6.74
C LYS A 45 -0.66 -10.33 7.37
N ILE A 46 -0.95 -9.18 6.79
CA ILE A 46 -0.47 -7.89 7.27
C ILE A 46 -1.12 -7.58 8.61
N SER A 47 -0.29 -7.31 9.63
CA SER A 47 -0.78 -6.97 10.97
C SER A 47 -1.44 -5.59 10.98
N LYS A 48 -2.19 -5.31 12.05
CA LYS A 48 -2.79 -3.99 12.25
C LYS A 48 -1.74 -2.88 12.28
N GLU A 49 -0.65 -3.09 13.01
CA GLU A 49 0.42 -2.11 13.20
C GLU A 49 1.18 -1.84 11.89
N ASP A 50 1.38 -2.87 11.08
CA ASP A 50 1.99 -2.71 9.77
C ASP A 50 1.03 -2.00 8.80
N TRP A 51 -0.29 -2.24 8.86
CA TRP A 51 -1.29 -1.46 8.11
C TRP A 51 -1.29 0.02 8.50
N GLU A 52 -1.24 0.32 9.80
CA GLU A 52 -1.14 1.70 10.29
C GLU A 52 0.13 2.37 9.77
N THR A 53 1.24 1.64 9.75
CA THR A 53 2.51 2.12 9.18
C THR A 53 2.41 2.36 7.67
N ILE A 54 1.79 1.44 6.93
CA ILE A 54 1.55 1.55 5.47
C ILE A 54 0.71 2.81 5.20
N PHE A 55 -0.42 2.99 5.88
CA PHE A 55 -1.31 4.12 5.66
C PHE A 55 -0.70 5.46 6.04
N SER A 56 0.02 5.52 7.18
CA SER A 56 0.75 6.73 7.55
C SER A 56 1.77 7.11 6.48
N SER A 57 2.47 6.13 5.89
CA SER A 57 3.48 6.40 4.86
C SER A 57 2.87 6.69 3.49
N TYR A 58 1.70 6.14 3.22
CA TYR A 58 0.96 6.43 1.98
C TYR A 58 0.48 7.88 1.97
N ALA A 59 0.01 8.40 3.11
CA ALA A 59 -0.30 9.83 3.27
C ALA A 59 0.88 10.74 2.88
N ASP A 60 2.10 10.36 3.29
CA ASP A 60 3.30 11.11 2.93
C ASP A 60 3.55 11.05 1.41
N THR A 61 3.37 9.90 0.77
CA THR A 61 3.57 9.76 -0.68
C THR A 61 2.54 10.50 -1.52
N ILE A 62 1.32 10.68 -0.99
CA ILE A 62 0.29 11.53 -1.61
C ILE A 62 0.71 13.00 -1.54
N SER A 63 1.27 13.42 -0.40
CA SER A 63 1.75 14.78 -0.18
C SER A 63 2.99 15.12 -1.02
N ASP A 64 3.88 14.13 -1.20
CA ASP A 64 5.13 14.24 -1.96
C ASP A 64 4.95 13.92 -3.47
N TYR A 65 3.71 13.86 -3.97
CA TYR A 65 3.43 13.45 -5.34
C TYR A 65 3.98 14.46 -6.37
N HIS A 66 4.76 13.95 -7.33
CA HIS A 66 5.19 14.65 -8.54
C HIS A 66 4.48 14.02 -9.76
N PRO A 67 4.01 14.81 -10.74
CA PRO A 67 3.31 14.29 -11.93
C PRO A 67 4.09 13.23 -12.73
N GLU A 68 5.40 13.16 -12.56
CA GLU A 68 6.28 12.18 -13.21
C GLU A 68 6.32 10.82 -12.48
N ASN A 69 5.72 10.69 -11.30
CA ASN A 69 5.82 9.47 -10.48
C ASN A 69 4.86 8.34 -10.92
N ASP A 70 4.02 8.56 -11.95
CA ASP A 70 2.97 7.69 -12.52
C ASP A 70 1.93 7.14 -11.52
N HIS A 71 2.34 6.68 -10.33
CA HIS A 71 1.51 6.18 -9.23
C HIS A 71 2.06 6.59 -7.86
N GLN A 72 1.21 7.08 -6.95
CA GLN A 72 1.59 7.38 -5.56
C GLN A 72 1.95 6.10 -4.79
N GLU A 73 1.26 5.01 -5.12
CA GLU A 73 1.43 3.68 -4.55
C GLU A 73 2.84 3.16 -4.81
N ARG A 74 3.40 3.40 -6.01
CA ARG A 74 4.79 3.04 -6.35
C ARG A 74 5.76 3.62 -5.32
N GLY A 75 5.61 4.91 -5.00
CA GLY A 75 6.45 5.58 -3.99
C GLY A 75 6.37 4.90 -2.63
N LEU A 76 5.19 4.42 -2.24
CA LEU A 76 4.99 3.69 -0.99
C LEU A 76 5.73 2.35 -0.99
N PHE A 77 5.57 1.55 -2.05
CA PHE A 77 6.23 0.24 -2.16
C PHE A 77 7.75 0.37 -2.13
N LEU A 78 8.32 1.38 -2.79
CA LEU A 78 9.75 1.66 -2.77
C LEU A 78 10.22 2.17 -1.40
N ARG A 79 9.50 3.12 -0.78
CA ARG A 79 9.84 3.69 0.55
C ARG A 79 9.72 2.65 1.67
N LYS A 80 8.80 1.68 1.55
CA LYS A 80 8.54 0.63 2.55
C LYS A 80 8.87 -0.78 2.07
N LYS A 81 9.80 -0.93 1.13
CA LYS A 81 10.18 -2.22 0.55
C LYS A 81 10.50 -3.31 1.59
N GLU A 82 11.24 -2.98 2.65
CA GLU A 82 11.57 -3.95 3.71
C GLU A 82 10.34 -4.45 4.47
N LEU A 83 9.31 -3.61 4.64
CA LEU A 83 8.05 -4.02 5.24
C LEU A 83 7.28 -4.95 4.30
N PHE A 84 7.16 -4.60 3.02
CA PHE A 84 6.46 -5.42 2.03
C PHE A 84 7.17 -6.75 1.72
N ARG A 85 8.50 -6.81 1.85
CA ARG A 85 9.27 -8.07 1.76
C ARG A 85 8.81 -9.11 2.79
N LYS A 86 8.47 -8.68 4.01
CA LYS A 86 7.90 -9.58 5.04
C LYS A 86 6.63 -10.30 4.55
N TYR A 87 5.92 -9.67 3.61
CA TYR A 87 4.63 -10.12 3.11
C TYR A 87 4.69 -10.69 1.68
N GLY A 88 5.87 -10.78 1.07
CA GLY A 88 6.06 -11.50 -0.19
C GLY A 88 6.60 -10.67 -1.34
N LEU A 89 6.80 -9.36 -1.20
CA LEU A 89 7.42 -8.54 -2.25
C LEU A 89 8.85 -9.05 -2.55
N ALA A 90 9.14 -9.37 -3.81
CA ALA A 90 10.44 -9.88 -4.22
C ALA A 90 11.39 -8.76 -4.67
N GLU A 91 12.70 -9.05 -4.74
CA GLU A 91 13.69 -8.12 -5.30
C GLU A 91 13.39 -7.75 -6.75
N ASP A 92 12.94 -8.72 -7.53
CA ASP A 92 12.62 -8.50 -8.94
C ASP A 92 11.42 -7.54 -9.07
N ASP A 93 10.46 -7.60 -8.14
CA ASP A 93 9.34 -6.65 -8.10
C ASP A 93 9.83 -5.25 -7.75
N ILE A 94 10.73 -5.11 -6.77
CA ILE A 94 11.33 -3.82 -6.41
C ILE A 94 12.08 -3.24 -7.60
N THR A 95 12.87 -4.06 -8.30
CA THR A 95 13.61 -3.64 -9.50
C THR A 95 12.66 -3.20 -10.62
N ARG A 96 11.56 -3.94 -10.82
CA ARG A 96 10.50 -3.59 -11.78
C ARG A 96 9.78 -2.29 -11.42
N LEU A 97 9.68 -1.97 -10.13
CA LEU A 97 9.09 -0.72 -9.65
C LEU A 97 10.08 0.45 -9.68
N ASP A 98 11.38 0.19 -9.56
CA ASP A 98 12.44 1.20 -9.53
C ASP A 98 13.02 1.52 -10.92
N PHE A 99 12.18 1.41 -11.96
CA PHE A 99 12.57 1.78 -13.32
C PHE A 99 12.87 3.30 -13.35
N CYS A 100 14.16 3.62 -13.41
CA CYS A 100 14.68 4.93 -13.86
C CYS A 100 14.68 4.98 -15.38
#